data_AF-A0A1G4TB15-F1
#
_entry.id   AF-A0A1G4TB15-F1
#
_cell.length_a   1.000
_cell.length_b   1.000
_cell.length_c   1.000
_cell.angle_alpha   90.00
_cell.angle_beta   90.00
_cell.angle_gamma   90.00
#
_symmetry.space_group_name_H-M   'P 1'
#
loop_
_entity.id
_entity.type
_entity.pdbx_description
1 polymer ?
#
loop_
_entity_poly.entity_id
_entity_poly.type
_entity_poly.pdbx_seq_one_letter_code
_entity_poly.pdbx_strand_id
1 'polypeptide(L)'
;MEKLFLQEVWWPAVGHFEHLHPEFEVHDFKDGTRYLDFAYLRPPFKVCFEIDGYGPHSRDASRWQFADRLVRQNHLVIDDWKVIRFAYDDIKEKPRRCQQMIQQLMGRWFGDENVPVALTLKEKEIVRLLVHKQRRVTPAEVSQHLGVSVRYARELLQSLLKRQVLVPASGTLRVRAYLLNPNGKPVFL
;
A
#
# COMPACT_ATOMS: atom_id res chain seq x y z
N MET A 1 -6.14 23.31 10.11
CA MET A 1 -6.04 23.28 8.63
C MET A 1 -6.59 21.96 8.07
N GLU A 2 -6.40 20.89 8.83
CA GLU A 2 -6.85 19.51 8.67
C GLU A 2 -8.36 19.39 8.40
N LYS A 3 -9.20 20.08 9.18
CA LYS A 3 -10.66 20.07 8.98
C LYS A 3 -11.07 20.59 7.59
N LEU A 4 -10.43 21.66 7.12
CA LEU A 4 -10.71 22.25 5.82
C LEU A 4 -10.31 21.30 4.69
N PHE A 5 -9.16 20.62 4.82
CA PHE A 5 -8.76 19.57 3.88
C PHE A 5 -9.79 18.44 3.81
N LEU A 6 -10.28 17.95 4.95
CA LEU A 6 -11.28 16.89 4.96
C LEU A 6 -12.59 17.31 4.27
N GLN A 7 -13.06 18.53 4.56
CA GLN A 7 -14.33 19.04 4.05
C GLN A 7 -14.28 19.44 2.58
N GLU A 8 -13.23 20.15 2.16
CA GLU A 8 -13.15 20.76 0.84
C GLU A 8 -12.38 19.90 -0.17
N VAL A 9 -11.56 18.95 0.27
CA VAL A 9 -10.70 18.16 -0.62
C VAL A 9 -10.99 16.67 -0.50
N TRP A 10 -10.82 16.08 0.68
CA TRP A 10 -10.91 14.63 0.84
C TRP A 10 -12.32 14.09 0.60
N TRP A 11 -13.32 14.60 1.33
CA TRP A 11 -14.69 14.12 1.23
C TRP A 11 -15.28 14.28 -0.18
N PRO A 12 -15.13 15.43 -0.87
CA PRO A 12 -15.62 15.57 -2.23
C PRO A 12 -14.87 14.68 -3.25
N ALA A 13 -13.60 14.35 -3.00
CA ALA A 13 -12.80 13.55 -3.93
C ALA A 13 -12.99 12.03 -3.75
N VAL A 14 -13.14 11.56 -2.51
CA VAL A 14 -13.10 10.14 -2.13
C VAL A 14 -14.45 9.63 -1.61
N GLY A 15 -15.25 10.46 -0.94
CA GLY A 15 -16.60 10.12 -0.47
C GLY A 15 -16.69 9.24 0.79
N HIS A 16 -15.56 8.86 1.39
CA HIS A 16 -15.49 8.10 2.64
C HIS A 16 -14.17 8.36 3.37
N PHE A 17 -14.06 7.93 4.63
CA PHE A 17 -12.83 8.05 5.43
C PHE A 17 -12.10 6.73 5.66
N GLU A 18 -12.57 5.62 5.06
CA GLU A 18 -11.87 4.33 5.15
C GLU A 18 -10.39 4.45 4.79
N HIS A 19 -9.54 3.82 5.60
CA HIS A 19 -8.07 3.84 5.48
C HIS A 19 -7.38 5.19 5.71
N LEU A 20 -8.12 6.28 5.97
CA LEU A 20 -7.55 7.58 6.33
C LEU A 20 -7.42 7.70 7.85
N HIS A 21 -6.22 7.99 8.32
CA HIS A 21 -5.87 8.13 9.73
C HIS A 21 -5.34 9.55 9.97
N PRO A 22 -6.04 10.39 10.75
CA PRO A 22 -5.51 11.68 11.17
C PRO A 22 -4.42 11.49 12.23
N GLU A 23 -3.50 12.46 12.33
CA GLU A 23 -2.48 12.52 13.40
C GLU A 23 -1.76 11.18 13.58
N PHE A 24 -1.28 10.60 12.47
CA PHE A 24 -0.74 9.25 12.47
C PHE A 24 0.71 9.24 12.97
N GLU A 25 0.97 8.44 14.01
CA GLU A 25 2.30 8.29 14.59
C GLU A 25 3.22 7.43 13.70
N VAL A 26 4.40 7.96 13.41
CA VAL A 26 5.51 7.26 12.75
C VAL A 26 6.74 7.27 13.65
N HIS A 27 7.47 6.17 13.64
CA HIS A 27 8.70 6.00 14.40
C HIS A 27 9.86 6.56 13.58
N ASP A 28 10.58 7.57 14.09
CA ASP A 28 11.79 8.09 13.45
C ASP A 28 13.01 7.20 13.78
N PHE A 29 14.01 7.19 12.90
CA PHE A 29 15.31 6.50 13.07
C PHE A 29 16.13 7.00 14.28
N LYS A 30 15.66 8.03 14.99
CA LYS A 30 16.31 8.67 16.15
C LYS A 30 15.48 8.57 17.44
N ASP A 31 14.64 7.54 17.59
CA ASP A 31 13.81 7.30 18.79
C ASP A 31 12.82 8.44 19.14
N GLY A 32 12.44 9.25 18.15
CA GLY A 32 11.44 10.30 18.29
C GLY A 32 10.07 9.87 17.75
N THR A 33 9.01 10.17 18.49
CA THR A 33 7.62 10.10 18.00
C THR A 33 7.34 11.30 17.11
N ARG A 34 6.91 11.05 15.86
CA ARG A 34 6.48 12.11 14.93
C ARG A 34 5.08 11.80 14.41
N TYR A 35 4.29 12.85 14.18
CA TYR A 35 2.91 12.74 13.69
C TYR A 35 2.79 13.30 12.28
N LEU A 36 2.13 12.56 11.39
CA LEU A 36 1.70 13.01 10.07
C LEU A 36 0.31 13.65 10.18
N ASP A 37 0.01 14.70 9.40
CA ASP A 37 -1.34 15.27 9.41
C ASP A 37 -2.38 14.22 9.03
N PHE A 38 -2.12 13.48 7.94
CA PHE A 38 -2.88 12.28 7.60
C PHE A 38 -2.01 11.18 7.00
N ALA A 39 -2.30 9.95 7.40
CA ALA A 39 -1.84 8.74 6.72
C ALA A 39 -3.01 8.04 6.04
N TYR A 40 -2.88 7.75 4.74
CA TYR A 40 -3.79 6.86 4.04
C TYR A 40 -3.13 5.49 3.84
N LEU A 41 -3.62 4.50 4.57
CA LEU A 41 -3.02 3.17 4.70
C LEU A 41 -3.90 2.12 4.04
N ARG A 42 -3.65 1.90 2.75
CA ARG A 42 -4.31 0.84 1.98
C ARG A 42 -3.22 -0.08 1.43
N PRO A 43 -2.96 -1.22 2.09
CA PRO A 43 -1.88 -2.13 1.71
C PRO A 43 -1.88 -2.41 0.21
N PRO A 44 -0.72 -2.27 -0.44
CA PRO A 44 0.63 -2.11 0.12
C PRO A 44 1.05 -0.67 0.39
N PHE A 45 0.27 0.30 -0.07
CA PHE A 45 0.71 1.66 -0.19
C PHE A 45 0.45 2.40 1.12
N LYS A 46 1.43 3.23 1.50
CA LYS A 46 1.32 4.20 2.58
C LYS A 46 1.45 5.57 1.95
N VAL A 47 0.42 6.39 2.09
CA VAL A 47 0.45 7.78 1.59
C VAL A 47 0.40 8.71 2.78
N CYS A 48 1.33 9.65 2.82
CA CYS A 48 1.38 10.74 3.79
C CYS A 48 0.83 11.99 3.09
N PHE A 49 -0.20 12.60 3.68
CA PHE A 49 -0.66 13.92 3.30
C PHE A 49 -0.24 14.90 4.39
N GLU A 50 0.48 15.96 4.00
CA GLU A 50 0.83 17.08 4.89
C GLU A 50 0.19 18.37 4.35
N ILE A 51 -0.28 19.23 5.25
CA ILE A 51 -0.92 20.51 4.94
C ILE A 51 -0.04 21.63 5.45
N ASP A 52 0.67 22.26 4.53
CA ASP A 52 1.63 23.30 4.83
C ASP A 52 0.95 24.68 4.85
N GLY A 53 0.86 25.28 6.05
CA GLY A 53 0.49 26.68 6.21
C GLY A 53 1.64 27.64 5.87
N TYR A 54 1.33 28.75 5.19
CA TYR A 54 2.25 29.87 5.04
C TYR A 54 1.77 31.05 5.89
N GLY A 55 2.51 31.39 6.94
CA GLY A 55 2.20 32.50 7.85
C GLY A 55 3.47 33.20 8.35
N PRO A 56 3.35 34.20 9.24
CA PRO A 56 4.50 34.92 9.81
C PRO A 56 5.54 33.98 10.42
N HIS A 57 5.09 32.92 11.09
CA HIS A 57 5.95 31.89 11.68
C HIS A 57 6.71 31.02 10.65
N SER A 58 6.24 30.96 9.40
CA SER A 58 6.98 30.31 8.31
C SER A 58 8.17 31.15 7.85
N ARG A 59 8.12 32.48 8.07
CA ARG A 59 9.28 33.38 7.87
C ARG A 59 10.29 33.28 9.01
N ASP A 60 9.82 32.94 10.21
CA ASP A 60 10.65 32.71 11.40
C ASP A 60 11.19 31.27 11.50
N ALA A 61 10.85 30.41 10.53
CA ALA A 61 11.37 29.05 10.47
C ALA A 61 12.91 29.14 10.40
N SER A 62 13.57 28.74 11.49
CA SER A 62 15.02 28.75 11.53
C SER A 62 15.54 27.84 10.41
N ARG A 63 16.74 28.13 9.89
CA ARG A 63 17.40 27.28 8.89
C ARG A 63 17.42 25.79 9.31
N TRP A 64 17.48 25.55 10.62
CA TRP A 64 17.39 24.22 11.22
C TRP A 64 16.01 23.56 11.05
N GLN A 65 14.92 24.28 11.30
CA GLN A 65 13.56 23.75 11.11
C GLN A 65 13.28 23.44 9.64
N PHE A 66 13.76 24.28 8.72
CA PHE A 66 13.67 23.99 7.29
C PHE A 66 14.43 22.72 6.92
N ALA A 67 15.68 22.59 7.37
CA ALA A 67 16.50 21.40 7.14
C ALA A 67 15.87 20.12 7.74
N ASP A 68 15.34 20.19 8.97
CA ASP A 68 14.67 19.04 9.62
C ASP A 68 13.43 18.59 8.83
N ARG A 69 12.61 19.52 8.31
CA ARG A 69 11.45 19.17 7.47
C ARG A 69 11.87 18.41 6.20
N LEU A 70 12.96 18.82 5.55
CA LEU A 70 13.50 18.13 4.38
C LEU A 70 14.02 16.72 4.74
N VAL A 71 14.78 16.60 5.82
CA VAL A 71 15.29 15.30 6.30
C VAL A 71 14.13 14.36 6.64
N ARG A 72 13.11 14.87 7.34
CA ARG A 72 11.89 14.10 7.68
C ARG A 72 11.18 13.59 6.43
N GLN A 73 10.98 14.45 5.42
CA GLN A 73 10.38 14.01 4.17
C GLN A 73 11.21 12.90 3.51
N ASN A 74 12.54 13.04 3.51
CA ASN A 74 13.41 12.03 2.92
C ASN A 74 13.33 10.69 3.67
N HIS A 75 13.27 10.69 5.01
CA HIS A 75 13.08 9.46 5.79
C HIS A 75 11.77 8.76 5.42
N LEU A 76 10.66 9.50 5.32
CA LEU A 76 9.37 8.93 4.88
C LEU A 76 9.48 8.29 3.49
N VAL A 77 10.13 8.96 2.55
CA VAL A 77 10.33 8.44 1.18
C VAL A 77 11.19 7.18 1.19
N ILE A 78 12.25 7.14 2.02
CA ILE A 78 13.10 5.95 2.20
C ILE A 78 12.28 4.78 2.77
N ASP A 79 11.33 5.06 3.66
CA ASP A 79 10.43 4.07 4.27
C ASP A 79 9.20 3.72 3.40
N ASP A 80 9.33 3.94 2.08
CA ASP A 80 8.34 3.66 1.04
C ASP A 80 7.02 4.46 1.14
N TRP A 81 7.00 5.57 1.89
CA TRP A 81 5.84 6.46 1.88
C TRP A 81 5.76 7.29 0.60
N LYS A 82 4.54 7.45 0.11
CA LYS A 82 4.22 8.46 -0.90
C LYS A 82 3.85 9.75 -0.18
N VAL A 83 4.71 10.76 -0.24
CA VAL A 83 4.48 12.04 0.44
C VAL A 83 3.84 13.03 -0.53
N ILE A 84 2.67 13.54 -0.18
CA ILE A 84 1.92 14.56 -0.93
C ILE A 84 1.67 15.75 0.00
N ARG A 85 2.08 16.93 -0.45
CA ARG A 85 1.95 18.15 0.34
C ARG A 85 0.96 19.10 -0.32
N PHE A 86 0.11 19.72 0.48
CA PHE A 86 -0.81 20.76 0.03
C PHE A 86 -0.50 22.06 0.75
N ALA A 87 -0.40 23.16 0.01
CA ALA A 87 -0.44 24.47 0.63
C ALA A 87 -1.85 24.74 1.16
N TYR A 88 -1.95 25.28 2.38
CA TYR A 88 -3.23 25.65 2.98
C TYR A 88 -4.04 26.60 2.07
N ASP A 89 -3.37 27.55 1.42
CA ASP A 89 -4.01 28.50 0.51
C ASP A 89 -4.56 27.81 -0.75
N ASP A 90 -3.92 26.74 -1.24
CA ASP A 90 -4.44 25.99 -2.39
C ASP A 90 -5.69 25.18 -2.01
N ILE A 91 -5.76 24.64 -0.78
CA ILE A 91 -6.98 23.99 -0.26
C ILE A 91 -8.13 24.99 -0.19
N LYS A 92 -7.84 26.20 0.32
CA LYS A 92 -8.86 27.23 0.53
C LYS A 92 -9.33 27.89 -0.77
N GLU A 93 -8.40 28.27 -1.64
CA GLU A 93 -8.69 29.09 -2.82
C GLU A 93 -8.88 28.25 -4.09
N LYS A 94 -8.32 27.03 -4.13
CA LYS A 94 -8.35 26.14 -5.32
C LYS A 94 -8.71 24.68 -4.97
N PRO A 95 -9.76 24.41 -4.16
CA PRO A 95 -10.05 23.06 -3.66
C PRO A 95 -10.24 22.03 -4.78
N ARG A 96 -10.86 22.40 -5.91
CA ARG A 96 -11.04 21.50 -7.07
C ARG A 96 -9.73 20.97 -7.64
N ARG A 97 -8.67 21.78 -7.65
CA ARG A 97 -7.35 21.35 -8.11
C ARG A 97 -6.76 20.30 -7.14
N CYS A 98 -6.94 20.52 -5.84
CA CYS A 98 -6.51 19.57 -4.82
C CYS A 98 -7.28 18.25 -4.91
N GLN A 99 -8.61 18.31 -5.12
CA GLN A 99 -9.47 17.15 -5.34
C GLN A 99 -9.01 16.32 -6.54
N GLN A 100 -8.74 16.98 -7.68
CA GLN A 100 -8.23 16.30 -8.88
C GLN A 100 -6.89 15.59 -8.62
N MET A 101 -6.00 16.21 -7.85
CA MET A 101 -4.72 15.57 -7.48
C MET A 101 -4.94 14.32 -6.61
N ILE A 102 -5.88 14.37 -5.65
CA ILE A 102 -6.28 13.18 -4.88
C ILE A 102 -6.85 12.11 -5.81
N GLN A 103 -7.75 12.46 -6.73
CA GLN A 103 -8.35 11.49 -7.66
C GLN A 103 -7.31 10.86 -8.60
N GLN A 104 -6.34 11.63 -9.10
CA GLN A 104 -5.24 11.10 -9.91
C GLN A 104 -4.36 10.15 -9.12
N LEU A 105 -4.05 10.48 -7.87
CA LEU A 105 -3.32 9.62 -6.94
C LEU A 105 -4.10 8.31 -6.70
N MET A 106 -5.41 8.42 -6.44
CA MET A 106 -6.29 7.28 -6.27
C MET A 106 -6.31 6.43 -7.53
N GLY A 107 -6.53 6.99 -8.71
CA GLY A 107 -6.50 6.25 -9.96
C GLY A 107 -5.17 5.53 -10.20
N ARG A 108 -4.04 6.20 -9.95
CA ARG A 108 -2.70 5.67 -10.24
C ARG A 108 -2.27 4.52 -9.33
N TRP A 109 -2.57 4.60 -8.03
CA TRP A 109 -2.08 3.61 -7.05
C TRP A 109 -3.17 2.70 -6.52
N PHE A 110 -4.43 3.07 -6.69
CA PHE A 110 -5.57 2.43 -6.05
C PHE A 110 -6.75 2.16 -7.00
N GLY A 111 -6.69 2.69 -8.24
CA GLY A 111 -7.75 2.59 -9.25
C GLY A 111 -7.77 1.26 -9.98
N ASP A 112 -6.77 0.43 -9.76
CA ASP A 112 -6.79 -0.96 -10.16
C ASP A 112 -7.39 -1.79 -8.99
N GLU A 113 -8.45 -2.56 -9.23
CA GLU A 113 -9.04 -3.49 -8.23
C GLU A 113 -8.05 -4.59 -7.78
N ASN A 114 -6.85 -4.56 -8.37
CA ASN A 114 -5.62 -5.21 -7.99
C ASN A 114 -5.07 -4.67 -6.66
N VAL A 115 -5.89 -4.62 -5.60
CA VAL A 115 -5.35 -4.69 -4.24
C VAL A 115 -4.58 -6.02 -4.17
N PRO A 116 -3.26 -5.96 -4.04
CA PRO A 116 -2.42 -7.13 -4.10
C PRO A 116 -2.74 -8.02 -2.92
N VAL A 117 -2.84 -9.30 -3.26
CA VAL A 117 -3.38 -10.32 -2.39
C VAL A 117 -2.41 -10.50 -1.22
N ALA A 118 -2.82 -10.13 0.01
CA ALA A 118 -1.96 -10.22 1.19
C ALA A 118 -1.60 -11.66 1.53
N LEU A 119 -0.43 -12.14 1.09
CA LEU A 119 -0.01 -13.53 1.27
C LEU A 119 0.63 -13.75 2.64
N THR A 120 0.32 -14.89 3.26
CA THR A 120 1.09 -15.40 4.40
C THR A 120 2.52 -15.75 3.97
N LEU A 121 3.46 -15.87 4.92
CA LEU A 121 4.85 -16.26 4.60
C LEU A 121 4.93 -17.57 3.79
N LYS A 122 4.09 -18.56 4.14
CA LYS A 122 4.03 -19.84 3.42
C LYS A 122 3.47 -19.67 2.01
N GLU A 123 2.44 -18.84 1.83
CA GLU A 123 1.88 -18.54 0.52
C GLU A 123 2.87 -17.77 -0.37
N LYS A 124 3.60 -16.80 0.18
CA LYS A 124 4.68 -16.10 -0.53
C LYS A 124 5.73 -17.08 -1.03
N GLU A 125 6.15 -18.00 -0.18
CA GLU A 125 7.16 -18.99 -0.52
C GLU A 125 6.69 -19.96 -1.62
N ILE A 126 5.40 -20.31 -1.67
CA ILE A 126 4.80 -21.05 -2.80
C ILE A 126 4.92 -20.25 -4.11
N VAL A 127 4.60 -18.95 -4.08
CA VAL A 127 4.71 -18.08 -5.26
C VAL A 127 6.17 -17.96 -5.69
N ARG A 128 7.13 -17.78 -4.75
CA ARG A 128 8.57 -17.75 -5.08
C ARG A 128 9.05 -19.05 -5.73
N LEU A 129 8.62 -20.19 -5.19
CA LEU A 129 8.92 -21.51 -5.77
C LEU A 129 8.44 -21.61 -7.22
N LEU A 130 7.21 -21.14 -7.50
CA LEU A 130 6.63 -21.13 -8.84
C LEU A 130 7.37 -20.19 -9.80
N VAL A 131 7.72 -18.98 -9.36
CA VAL A 131 8.50 -18.01 -10.15
C VAL A 131 9.87 -18.57 -10.48
N HIS A 132 10.57 -19.12 -9.48
CA HIS A 132 11.93 -19.65 -9.66
C HIS A 132 11.95 -20.88 -10.57
N LYS A 133 10.98 -21.81 -10.42
CA LYS A 133 10.92 -23.01 -11.24
C LYS A 133 10.36 -22.79 -12.66
N GLN A 134 9.66 -21.66 -12.91
CA GLN A 134 8.94 -21.37 -14.17
C GLN A 134 8.03 -22.52 -14.67
N ARG A 135 7.48 -23.33 -13.77
CA ARG A 135 6.65 -24.50 -14.10
C ARG A 135 5.59 -24.75 -13.04
N ARG A 136 4.62 -25.62 -13.35
CA ARG A 136 3.55 -26.02 -12.41
C ARG A 136 4.11 -26.68 -11.14
N VAL A 137 3.41 -26.51 -10.03
CA VAL A 137 3.70 -27.20 -8.76
C VAL A 137 2.56 -28.11 -8.35
N THR A 138 2.90 -29.23 -7.72
CA THR A 138 1.96 -30.17 -7.11
C THR A 138 1.90 -29.99 -5.59
N PRO A 139 0.82 -30.44 -4.91
CA PRO A 139 0.75 -30.43 -3.44
C PRO A 139 1.91 -31.19 -2.76
N ALA A 140 2.45 -32.24 -3.41
CA ALA A 140 3.59 -32.99 -2.89
C ALA A 140 4.89 -32.17 -2.92
N GLU A 141 5.15 -31.44 -4.01
CA GLU A 141 6.31 -30.55 -4.11
C GLU A 141 6.22 -29.39 -3.12
N VAL A 142 5.04 -28.79 -2.94
CA VAL A 142 4.83 -27.72 -1.96
C VAL A 142 5.02 -28.25 -0.53
N SER A 143 4.50 -29.43 -0.24
CA SER A 143 4.68 -30.11 1.06
C SER A 143 6.16 -30.31 1.38
N GLN A 144 6.93 -30.81 0.41
CA GLN A 144 8.37 -31.00 0.57
C GLN A 144 9.12 -29.67 0.73
N HIS A 145 8.80 -28.65 -0.08
CA HIS A 145 9.45 -27.34 -0.04
C HIS A 145 9.22 -26.60 1.28
N LEU A 146 8.00 -26.66 1.81
CA LEU A 146 7.62 -25.95 3.04
C LEU A 146 7.81 -26.77 4.33
N GLY A 147 8.13 -28.06 4.24
CA GLY A 147 8.20 -28.96 5.40
C GLY A 147 6.85 -29.14 6.12
N VAL A 148 5.75 -29.17 5.36
CA VAL A 148 4.38 -29.31 5.91
C VAL A 148 3.67 -30.53 5.36
N SER A 149 2.56 -30.95 5.97
CA SER A 149 1.76 -32.07 5.45
C SER A 149 1.17 -31.79 4.07
N VAL A 150 1.00 -32.83 3.24
CA VAL A 150 0.37 -32.72 1.90
C VAL A 150 -1.07 -32.18 1.99
N ARG A 151 -1.78 -32.47 3.09
CA ARG A 151 -3.11 -31.91 3.35
C ARG A 151 -3.05 -30.39 3.48
N TYR A 152 -2.16 -29.88 4.33
CA TYR A 152 -2.03 -28.44 4.55
C TYR A 152 -1.49 -27.72 3.31
N ALA A 153 -0.55 -28.31 2.58
CA ALA A 153 -0.10 -27.81 1.29
C ALA A 153 -1.27 -27.63 0.29
N ARG A 154 -2.22 -28.57 0.27
CA ARG A 154 -3.44 -28.46 -0.56
C ARG A 154 -4.34 -27.32 -0.10
N GLU A 155 -4.52 -27.12 1.20
CA GLU A 155 -5.30 -26.01 1.75
C GLU A 155 -4.71 -24.64 1.34
N LEU A 156 -3.39 -24.48 1.42
CA LEU A 156 -2.68 -23.27 0.95
C LEU A 156 -2.86 -23.04 -0.56
N LEU A 157 -2.69 -24.08 -1.37
CA LEU A 157 -2.88 -24.00 -2.83
C LEU A 157 -4.33 -23.65 -3.20
N GLN A 158 -5.31 -24.17 -2.47
CA GLN A 158 -6.73 -23.84 -2.67
C GLN A 158 -7.07 -22.41 -2.23
N SER A 159 -6.47 -21.92 -1.14
CA SER A 159 -6.55 -20.51 -0.75
C SER A 159 -6.08 -19.59 -1.88
N LEU A 160 -4.88 -19.86 -2.41
CA LEU A 160 -4.29 -19.10 -3.51
C LEU A 160 -5.11 -19.18 -4.81
N LEU A 161 -5.70 -20.33 -5.11
CA LEU A 161 -6.61 -20.52 -6.25
C LEU A 161 -7.88 -19.67 -6.10
N LYS A 162 -8.56 -19.72 -4.94
CA LYS A 162 -9.77 -18.92 -4.66
C LYS A 162 -9.51 -17.42 -4.79
N ARG A 163 -8.29 -16.99 -4.46
CA ARG A 163 -7.84 -15.59 -4.52
C ARG A 163 -7.25 -15.23 -5.89
N GLN A 164 -7.39 -16.11 -6.89
CA GLN A 164 -6.95 -15.92 -8.28
C GLN A 164 -5.44 -15.67 -8.44
N VAL A 165 -4.64 -16.04 -7.45
CA VAL A 165 -3.16 -15.99 -7.55
C VAL A 165 -2.65 -17.16 -8.40
N LEU A 166 -3.32 -18.31 -8.30
CA LEU A 166 -3.01 -19.50 -9.08
C LEU A 166 -4.15 -19.87 -10.01
N VAL A 167 -3.82 -20.66 -11.04
CA VAL A 167 -4.79 -21.35 -11.91
C VAL A 167 -4.50 -22.86 -11.94
N PRO A 168 -5.52 -23.70 -12.22
CA PRO A 168 -5.31 -25.13 -12.40
C PRO A 168 -4.42 -25.40 -13.62
N ALA A 169 -3.40 -26.23 -13.45
CA ALA A 169 -2.50 -26.65 -14.53
C ALA A 169 -2.89 -28.00 -15.15
N SER A 170 -3.89 -28.68 -14.57
CA SER A 170 -4.34 -30.00 -15.00
C SER A 170 -5.72 -30.34 -14.42
N GLY A 171 -6.57 -30.96 -15.25
CA GLY A 171 -7.82 -31.61 -14.85
C GLY A 171 -9.01 -30.67 -14.70
N THR A 172 -10.20 -31.17 -15.07
CA THR A 172 -11.50 -30.48 -14.92
C THR A 172 -12.25 -30.92 -13.65
N LEU A 173 -12.07 -32.17 -13.21
CA LEU A 173 -12.75 -32.75 -12.04
C LEU A 173 -11.87 -32.80 -10.78
N ARG A 174 -10.54 -32.88 -10.94
CA ARG A 174 -9.59 -32.92 -9.81
C ARG A 174 -8.30 -32.20 -10.18
N VAL A 175 -8.07 -31.05 -9.57
CA VAL A 175 -6.84 -30.25 -9.78
C VAL A 175 -5.66 -30.92 -9.09
N ARG A 176 -4.69 -31.39 -9.89
CA ARG A 176 -3.48 -32.08 -9.40
C ARG A 176 -2.22 -31.19 -9.41
N ALA A 177 -2.23 -30.11 -10.18
CA ALA A 177 -1.12 -29.18 -10.30
C ALA A 177 -1.64 -27.75 -10.52
N TYR A 178 -0.83 -26.77 -10.14
CA TYR A 178 -1.17 -25.35 -10.13
C TYR A 178 -0.07 -24.55 -10.82
N LEU A 179 -0.45 -23.49 -11.53
CA LEU A 179 0.44 -22.52 -12.17
C LEU A 179 0.15 -21.14 -11.61
N LEU A 180 1.11 -20.21 -11.74
CA LEU A 180 0.82 -18.80 -11.55
C LEU A 180 -0.25 -18.37 -12.54
N ASN A 181 -1.22 -17.60 -12.06
CA ASN A 181 -2.20 -17.00 -12.95
C ASN A 181 -1.52 -15.86 -13.73
N PRO A 182 -1.36 -15.96 -15.06
CA PRO A 182 -0.75 -14.88 -15.86
C PRO A 182 -1.60 -13.61 -15.85
N ASN A 183 -2.90 -13.74 -15.59
CA ASN A 183 -3.86 -12.65 -15.42
C ASN A 183 -4.23 -12.45 -13.93
N GLY A 184 -3.43 -13.01 -13.02
CA GLY A 184 -3.69 -12.97 -11.59
C GLY A 184 -3.37 -11.61 -10.99
N LYS A 185 -3.99 -11.32 -9.85
CA LYS A 185 -3.66 -10.12 -9.08
C LYS A 185 -2.16 -10.11 -8.78
N PRO A 186 -1.47 -8.96 -8.90
CA PRO A 186 -0.08 -8.83 -8.50
C PRO A 186 0.07 -9.27 -7.03
N VAL A 187 1.12 -10.03 -6.76
CA VAL A 187 1.42 -10.58 -5.43
C VAL A 187 2.72 -9.99 -4.93
N PHE A 188 2.74 -9.53 -3.69
CA PHE A 188 3.98 -9.11 -3.03
C PHE A 188 4.75 -10.31 -2.53
N LEU A 189 5.88 -10.56 -3.18
CA LEU A 189 6.87 -11.54 -2.74
C LEU A 189 7.70 -11.02 -1.58
#